data_AF-A0A6A5CDA8-F1
#
_entry.id   AF-A0A6A5CDA8-F1
#
_cell.length_a   1.000
_cell.length_b   1.000
_cell.length_c   1.000
_cell.angle_alpha   90.00
_cell.angle_beta   90.00
_cell.angle_gamma   90.00
#
_symmetry.space_group_name_H-M   'P 1'
#
loop_
_entity.id
_entity.type
_entity.pdbx_description
1 polymer ?
#
loop_
_entity_poly.entity_id
_entity_poly.type
_entity_poly.pdbx_seq_one_letter_code
_entity_poly.pdbx_strand_id
1 'polypeptide(L)'
;MKRLTVGVVALMVLAVMMMMNCQSHTSALPIPKQLPSNVLAFVEGFLLGIEADVGNVTSCTKDAKITLNDFENAFYSLEYGFKKMNPQLIETGLKELAAGIEEIKQGIEDCNVKGIIKQIESLIAQLKSGTLGIIKVLVHETINIFHNSENLTNEFKNAIQYWKDKKYELCGVQVGMIVGVLLE
;
A
#
# COMPACT_ATOMS: atom_id res chain seq x y z
N MET A 1 71.82 -43.46 27.26
CA MET A 1 71.49 -42.64 26.08
C MET A 1 69.98 -42.50 25.97
N LYS A 2 69.52 -41.23 26.06
CA LYS A 2 68.24 -40.61 25.68
C LYS A 2 67.15 -41.57 25.15
N ARG A 3 66.03 -41.79 25.86
CA ARG A 3 64.87 -40.89 26.06
C ARG A 3 64.41 -40.20 24.75
N LEU A 4 63.82 -40.96 23.84
CA LEU A 4 63.02 -40.44 22.72
C LEU A 4 62.09 -41.57 22.28
N THR A 5 60.79 -41.48 22.56
CA THR A 5 59.71 -42.13 21.77
C THR A 5 58.30 -41.96 22.35
N VAL A 6 58.12 -41.56 23.62
CA VAL A 6 56.77 -41.58 24.24
C VAL A 6 56.04 -40.21 24.20
N GLY A 7 56.76 -39.11 23.98
CA GLY A 7 56.19 -37.76 24.15
C GLY A 7 55.43 -37.16 22.95
N VAL A 8 55.60 -37.71 21.72
CA VAL A 8 55.11 -37.01 20.51
C VAL A 8 53.73 -37.48 20.06
N VAL A 9 53.35 -38.74 20.36
CA VAL A 9 52.07 -39.28 19.88
C VAL A 9 50.89 -38.84 20.78
N ALA A 10 51.14 -38.60 22.07
CA ALA A 10 50.09 -38.17 22.99
C ALA A 10 49.63 -36.71 22.80
N LEU A 11 50.46 -35.86 22.16
CA LEU A 11 50.11 -34.45 21.98
C LEU A 11 49.25 -34.16 20.74
N MET A 12 49.14 -35.09 19.78
CA MET A 12 48.33 -34.85 18.57
C MET A 12 46.85 -35.20 18.73
N VAL A 13 46.46 -36.00 19.73
CA VAL A 13 45.06 -36.42 19.88
C VAL A 13 44.21 -35.38 20.63
N LEU A 14 44.82 -34.50 21.42
CA LEU A 14 44.11 -33.47 22.19
C LEU A 14 43.79 -32.18 21.40
N ALA A 15 44.37 -31.98 20.21
CA ALA A 15 44.15 -30.78 19.41
C ALA A 15 42.92 -30.83 18.49
N VAL A 16 42.29 -32.00 18.31
CA VAL A 16 41.14 -32.17 17.40
C VAL A 16 39.78 -32.03 18.10
N MET A 17 39.75 -31.94 19.43
CA MET A 17 38.51 -31.91 20.23
C MET A 17 38.07 -30.50 20.70
N MET A 18 38.58 -29.43 20.07
CA MET A 18 38.15 -28.03 20.33
C MET A 18 37.59 -27.32 19.08
N MET A 19 37.12 -28.07 18.07
CA MET A 19 36.40 -27.50 16.92
C MET A 19 34.88 -27.68 16.98
N MET A 20 34.34 -28.06 18.14
CA MET A 20 32.91 -28.00 18.43
C MET A 20 32.72 -26.99 19.56
N ASN A 21 32.38 -25.75 19.21
CA ASN A 21 31.25 -25.01 19.80
C ASN A 21 31.36 -23.48 19.55
N CYS A 22 31.49 -23.08 18.29
CA CYS A 22 31.04 -21.75 17.90
C CYS A 22 29.87 -21.93 16.94
N GLN A 23 28.76 -22.49 17.44
CA GLN A 23 27.46 -22.17 16.89
C GLN A 23 27.24 -20.69 17.20
N SER A 24 27.69 -19.83 16.31
CA SER A 24 27.09 -18.52 16.17
C SER A 24 25.64 -18.78 15.79
N HIS A 25 24.78 -18.89 16.80
CA HIS A 25 23.39 -18.50 16.64
C HIS A 25 23.42 -17.00 16.33
N THR A 26 23.73 -16.65 15.08
CA THR A 26 23.15 -15.48 14.47
C THR A 26 21.68 -15.81 14.33
N SER A 27 20.94 -15.67 15.43
CA SER A 27 19.54 -15.28 15.34
C SER A 27 19.58 -13.93 14.62
N ALA A 28 19.55 -13.98 13.29
CA ALA A 28 19.14 -12.84 12.51
C ALA A 28 17.81 -12.42 13.14
N LEU A 29 17.83 -11.27 13.82
CA LEU A 29 16.61 -10.65 14.29
C LEU A 29 15.66 -10.64 13.10
N PRO A 30 14.38 -11.05 13.27
CA PRO A 30 13.41 -10.94 12.18
C PRO A 30 13.48 -9.51 11.68
N ILE A 31 13.91 -9.32 10.43
CA ILE A 31 13.85 -8.02 9.79
C ILE A 31 12.37 -7.61 9.92
N PRO A 32 12.05 -6.48 10.57
CA PRO A 32 10.66 -6.05 10.69
C PRO A 32 10.08 -6.04 9.28
N LYS A 33 8.92 -6.68 9.12
CA LYS A 33 8.30 -6.92 7.82
C LYS A 33 7.73 -5.61 7.27
N GLN A 34 8.62 -4.72 6.85
CA GLN A 34 8.24 -3.43 6.33
C GLN A 34 7.53 -3.60 4.98
N LEU A 35 6.52 -2.77 4.75
CA LEU A 35 5.90 -2.66 3.42
C LEU A 35 6.98 -2.33 2.37
N PRO A 36 6.84 -2.83 1.14
CA PRO A 36 7.65 -2.36 0.03
C PRO A 36 7.61 -0.83 -0.09
N SER A 37 8.72 -0.21 -0.50
CA SER A 37 8.89 1.25 -0.50
C SER A 37 7.81 2.00 -1.31
N ASN A 38 7.41 1.45 -2.46
CA ASN A 38 6.31 1.98 -3.27
C ASN A 38 4.96 1.91 -2.55
N VAL A 39 4.71 0.82 -1.80
CA VAL A 39 3.48 0.62 -1.05
C VAL A 39 3.42 1.55 0.15
N LEU A 40 4.52 1.68 0.88
CA LEU A 40 4.64 2.63 1.98
C LEU A 40 4.41 4.07 1.50
N ALA A 41 5.06 4.48 0.41
CA ALA A 41 4.89 5.81 -0.17
C ALA A 41 3.43 6.08 -0.57
N PHE A 42 2.75 5.10 -1.18
CA PHE A 42 1.33 5.21 -1.50
C PHE A 42 0.46 5.39 -0.25
N VAL A 43 0.70 4.61 0.81
CA VAL A 43 -0.06 4.70 2.07
C VAL A 43 0.18 6.04 2.77
N GLU A 44 1.43 6.52 2.81
CA GLU A 44 1.76 7.85 3.34
C GLU A 44 1.02 8.95 2.58
N GLY A 45 1.07 8.89 1.24
CA GLY A 45 0.31 9.80 0.39
C GLY A 45 -1.21 9.74 0.65
N PHE A 46 -1.77 8.53 0.78
CA PHE A 46 -3.20 8.36 1.06
C PHE A 46 -3.62 9.02 2.37
N LEU A 47 -2.83 8.81 3.44
CA LEU A 47 -3.08 9.40 4.75
C LEU A 47 -2.95 10.93 4.73
N LEU A 48 -2.02 11.47 3.94
CA LEU A 48 -1.92 12.90 3.69
C LEU A 48 -3.15 13.43 2.94
N GLY A 49 -3.63 12.73 1.91
CA GLY A 49 -4.75 13.17 1.08
C GLY A 49 -6.10 13.17 1.80
N ILE A 50 -6.30 12.29 2.80
CA ILE A 50 -7.48 12.32 3.68
C ILE A 50 -7.28 13.22 4.92
N GLU A 51 -6.18 13.97 4.96
CA GLU A 51 -5.79 14.86 6.06
C GLU A 51 -5.73 14.17 7.43
N ALA A 52 -5.33 12.89 7.47
CA ALA A 52 -5.21 12.14 8.70
C ALA A 52 -3.91 12.48 9.42
N ASP A 53 -4.01 12.95 10.68
CA ASP A 53 -2.86 13.09 11.57
C ASP A 53 -2.43 11.72 12.09
N VAL A 54 -1.54 11.11 11.33
CA VAL A 54 -0.88 9.85 11.64
C VAL A 54 0.56 10.16 12.01
N GLY A 55 1.04 9.56 13.11
CA GLY A 55 2.44 9.69 13.50
C GLY A 55 3.38 8.96 12.54
N ASN A 56 4.18 8.03 13.05
CA ASN A 56 5.07 7.26 12.19
C ASN A 56 4.31 6.16 11.42
N VAL A 57 4.00 6.40 10.14
CA VAL A 57 3.27 5.47 9.28
C VAL A 57 3.96 4.11 9.20
N THR A 58 5.28 4.09 8.99
CA THR A 58 6.07 2.83 8.96
C THR A 58 5.85 1.96 10.21
N SER A 59 5.69 2.58 11.38
CA SER A 59 5.50 1.86 12.64
C SER A 59 4.10 1.29 12.78
N CYS A 60 3.07 2.01 12.31
CA CYS A 60 1.68 1.57 12.40
C CYS A 60 1.29 0.60 11.28
N THR A 61 2.02 0.57 10.16
CA THR A 61 1.78 -0.37 9.06
C THR A 61 2.75 -1.58 9.05
N LYS A 62 3.49 -1.81 10.13
CA LYS A 62 4.58 -2.82 10.19
C LYS A 62 4.13 -4.27 9.94
N ASP A 63 2.85 -4.57 10.20
CA ASP A 63 2.26 -5.90 10.03
C ASP A 63 1.25 -5.92 8.87
N ALA A 64 1.07 -4.78 8.19
CA ALA A 64 0.14 -4.63 7.09
C ALA A 64 0.61 -5.45 5.88
N LYS A 65 -0.37 -5.98 5.14
CA LYS A 65 -0.15 -6.69 3.88
C LYS A 65 -0.96 -5.98 2.80
N ILE A 66 -0.31 -5.04 2.14
CA ILE A 66 -0.90 -4.22 1.08
C ILE A 66 -0.17 -4.51 -0.23
N THR A 67 -0.92 -4.76 -1.30
CA THR A 67 -0.40 -5.18 -2.62
C THR A 67 -0.62 -4.13 -3.72
N LEU A 68 -1.61 -3.25 -3.56
CA LEU A 68 -2.01 -2.23 -4.54
C LEU A 68 -2.56 -2.77 -5.86
N ASN A 69 -2.80 -4.08 -5.99
CA ASN A 69 -3.29 -4.70 -7.22
C ASN A 69 -4.70 -4.18 -7.59
N ASP A 70 -5.56 -3.97 -6.60
CA ASP A 70 -6.90 -3.44 -6.84
C ASP A 70 -6.87 -2.00 -7.33
N PHE A 71 -5.88 -1.19 -6.91
CA PHE A 71 -5.66 0.14 -7.48
C PHE A 71 -5.19 0.07 -8.93
N GLU A 72 -4.27 -0.85 -9.27
CA GLU A 72 -3.83 -1.04 -10.65
C GLU A 72 -5.02 -1.36 -11.58
N ASN A 73 -5.87 -2.30 -11.18
CA ASN A 73 -7.08 -2.66 -11.90
C ASN A 73 -8.04 -1.47 -12.01
N ALA A 74 -8.28 -0.78 -10.90
CA ALA A 74 -9.15 0.40 -10.86
C ALA A 74 -8.70 1.46 -11.85
N PHE A 75 -7.41 1.81 -11.86
CA PHE A 75 -6.87 2.82 -12.76
C PHE A 75 -6.95 2.40 -14.23
N TYR A 76 -6.75 1.12 -14.54
CA TYR A 76 -6.95 0.58 -15.88
C TYR A 76 -8.41 0.70 -16.34
N SER A 77 -9.35 0.24 -15.52
CA SER A 77 -10.79 0.29 -15.80
C SER A 77 -11.31 1.72 -15.94
N LEU A 78 -10.89 2.63 -15.05
CA LEU A 78 -11.24 4.04 -15.09
C LEU A 78 -10.66 4.76 -16.32
N GLU A 79 -9.36 4.56 -16.61
CA GLU A 79 -8.72 5.17 -17.79
C GLU A 79 -9.46 4.76 -19.08
N TYR A 80 -9.73 3.46 -19.23
CA TYR A 80 -10.42 2.96 -20.40
C TYR A 80 -11.89 3.37 -20.43
N GLY A 81 -12.55 3.41 -19.27
CA GLY A 81 -13.91 3.91 -19.08
C GLY A 81 -14.07 5.36 -19.52
N PHE A 82 -13.20 6.26 -19.06
CA PHE A 82 -13.20 7.66 -19.50
C PHE A 82 -12.89 7.81 -20.98
N LYS A 83 -11.86 7.12 -21.49
CA LYS A 83 -11.46 7.20 -22.90
C LYS A 83 -12.54 6.71 -23.86
N LYS A 84 -13.32 5.71 -23.45
CA LYS A 84 -14.39 5.11 -24.27
C LYS A 84 -15.77 5.63 -23.93
N MET A 85 -15.89 6.53 -22.95
CA MET A 85 -17.17 6.98 -22.39
C MET A 85 -18.07 5.78 -22.02
N ASN A 86 -17.47 4.75 -21.42
CA ASN A 86 -18.15 3.51 -21.06
C ASN A 86 -18.48 3.52 -19.55
N PRO A 87 -19.74 3.73 -19.17
CA PRO A 87 -20.13 3.83 -17.77
C PRO A 87 -19.96 2.52 -17.00
N GLN A 88 -20.07 1.36 -17.66
CA GLN A 88 -19.85 0.06 -17.02
C GLN A 88 -18.39 -0.12 -16.60
N LEU A 89 -17.44 0.34 -17.42
CA LEU A 89 -16.01 0.31 -17.08
C LEU A 89 -15.66 1.31 -15.96
N ILE A 90 -16.32 2.47 -15.94
CA ILE A 90 -16.19 3.43 -14.83
C ILE A 90 -16.72 2.80 -13.54
N GLU A 91 -17.88 2.14 -13.59
CA GLU A 91 -18.43 1.40 -12.45
C GLU A 91 -17.50 0.29 -11.95
N THR A 92 -16.95 -0.52 -12.87
CA THR A 92 -15.95 -1.55 -12.53
C THR A 92 -14.76 -0.93 -11.83
N GLY A 93 -14.20 0.16 -12.38
CA GLY A 93 -13.06 0.83 -11.79
C GLY A 93 -13.33 1.43 -10.41
N LEU A 94 -14.54 1.91 -10.14
CA LEU A 94 -14.94 2.40 -8.82
C LEU A 94 -15.08 1.26 -7.79
N LYS A 95 -15.55 0.08 -8.23
CA LYS A 95 -15.63 -1.13 -7.39
C LYS A 95 -14.25 -1.65 -7.03
N GLU A 96 -13.33 -1.65 -8.00
CA GLU A 96 -11.92 -2.01 -7.80
C GLU A 96 -11.23 -0.99 -6.88
N LEU A 97 -11.48 0.31 -7.07
CA LEU A 97 -11.00 1.36 -6.17
C LEU A 97 -11.46 1.11 -4.73
N ALA A 98 -12.73 0.75 -4.55
CA ALA A 98 -13.28 0.44 -3.22
C ALA A 98 -12.62 -0.79 -2.58
N ALA A 99 -12.22 -1.79 -3.37
CA ALA A 99 -11.46 -2.94 -2.87
C ALA A 99 -10.03 -2.51 -2.45
N GLY A 100 -9.37 -1.66 -3.23
CA GLY A 100 -8.08 -1.07 -2.86
C GLY A 100 -8.15 -0.25 -1.58
N ILE A 101 -9.18 0.61 -1.44
CA ILE A 101 -9.41 1.40 -0.20
C ILE A 101 -9.67 0.48 1.00
N GLU A 102 -10.36 -0.64 0.81
CA GLU A 102 -10.58 -1.63 1.86
C GLU A 102 -9.27 -2.28 2.33
N GLU A 103 -8.34 -2.59 1.42
CA GLU A 103 -7.00 -3.10 1.75
C GLU A 103 -6.21 -2.06 2.55
N ILE A 104 -6.22 -0.78 2.13
CA ILE A 104 -5.58 0.31 2.88
C ILE A 104 -6.18 0.43 4.26
N LYS A 105 -7.52 0.51 4.36
CA LYS A 105 -8.26 0.62 5.63
C LYS A 105 -7.78 -0.43 6.63
N GLN A 106 -7.74 -1.69 6.22
CA GLN A 106 -7.27 -2.81 7.05
C GLN A 106 -5.79 -2.64 7.46
N GLY A 107 -4.96 -2.16 6.54
CA GLY A 107 -3.53 -1.93 6.79
C GLY A 107 -3.22 -0.74 7.71
N ILE A 108 -4.17 0.19 7.89
CA ILE A 108 -4.01 1.40 8.71
C ILE A 108 -4.86 1.38 9.99
N GLU A 109 -5.54 0.30 10.34
CA GLU A 109 -6.40 0.25 11.55
C GLU A 109 -5.64 0.61 12.84
N ASP A 110 -4.34 0.31 12.86
CA ASP A 110 -3.43 0.62 13.96
C ASP A 110 -2.86 2.06 13.93
N CYS A 111 -3.12 2.84 12.87
CA CYS A 111 -2.55 4.18 12.63
C CYS A 111 -3.26 5.35 13.32
N ASN A 112 -4.00 5.13 14.42
CA ASN A 112 -4.79 6.17 15.12
C ASN A 112 -5.83 6.91 14.25
N VAL A 113 -6.21 6.37 13.10
CA VAL A 113 -7.20 6.95 12.16
C VAL A 113 -8.66 6.63 12.52
N LYS A 114 -8.94 6.25 13.76
CA LYS A 114 -10.24 5.67 14.16
C LYS A 114 -11.44 6.60 13.89
N GLY A 115 -11.22 7.91 13.84
CA GLY A 115 -12.26 8.90 13.54
C GLY A 115 -12.88 8.76 12.15
N ILE A 116 -12.11 8.29 11.16
CA ILE A 116 -12.53 8.24 9.75
C ILE A 116 -12.85 6.83 9.26
N ILE A 117 -12.41 5.78 9.97
CA ILE A 117 -12.56 4.38 9.53
C ILE A 117 -14.02 4.02 9.21
N LYS A 118 -14.98 4.41 10.06
CA LYS A 118 -16.41 4.14 9.81
C LYS A 118 -16.95 4.87 8.58
N GLN A 119 -16.43 6.06 8.30
CA GLN A 119 -16.82 6.83 7.11
C GLN A 119 -16.26 6.15 5.86
N ILE A 120 -14.99 5.73 5.90
CA ILE A 120 -14.36 4.93 4.84
C ILE A 120 -15.13 3.62 4.59
N GLU A 121 -15.56 2.91 5.64
CA GLU A 121 -16.39 1.70 5.49
C GLU A 121 -17.72 1.97 4.79
N SER A 122 -18.39 3.07 5.15
CA SER A 122 -19.61 3.49 4.48
C SER A 122 -19.34 3.82 3.01
N LEU A 123 -18.28 4.58 2.72
CA LEU A 123 -17.88 4.91 1.37
C LEU A 123 -17.60 3.66 0.53
N ILE A 124 -16.83 2.71 1.05
CA ILE A 124 -16.54 1.43 0.37
C ILE A 124 -17.86 0.72 0.01
N ALA A 125 -18.81 0.64 0.96
CA ALA A 125 -20.09 0.00 0.72
C ALA A 125 -20.89 0.70 -0.39
N GLN A 126 -20.90 2.03 -0.39
CA GLN A 126 -21.63 2.81 -1.39
C GLN A 126 -20.97 2.81 -2.78
N LEU A 127 -19.64 2.76 -2.85
CA LEU A 127 -18.91 2.57 -4.11
C LEU A 127 -19.17 1.18 -4.69
N LYS A 128 -19.16 0.14 -3.85
CA LYS A 128 -19.46 -1.24 -4.27
C LYS A 128 -20.89 -1.41 -4.75
N SER A 129 -21.87 -0.75 -4.13
CA SER A 129 -23.28 -0.83 -4.51
C SER A 129 -23.66 0.11 -5.65
N GLY A 130 -22.84 1.14 -5.93
CA GLY A 130 -23.14 2.21 -6.89
C GLY A 130 -24.14 3.25 -6.38
N THR A 131 -24.52 3.24 -5.09
CA THR A 131 -25.57 4.11 -4.55
C THR A 131 -25.16 5.57 -4.39
N LEU A 132 -23.87 5.90 -4.49
CA LEU A 132 -23.38 7.29 -4.49
C LEU A 132 -23.81 8.09 -5.72
N GLY A 133 -24.25 7.42 -6.79
CA GLY A 133 -24.52 8.10 -8.06
C GLY A 133 -23.27 8.71 -8.71
N ILE A 134 -22.07 8.37 -8.22
CA ILE A 134 -20.80 8.98 -8.64
C ILE A 134 -20.50 8.71 -10.12
N ILE A 135 -20.99 7.58 -10.66
CA ILE A 135 -20.92 7.28 -12.09
C ILE A 135 -21.60 8.38 -12.91
N LYS A 136 -22.77 8.88 -12.46
CA LYS A 136 -23.49 9.95 -13.16
C LYS A 136 -22.67 11.24 -13.14
N VAL A 137 -22.05 11.58 -12.01
CA VAL A 137 -21.18 12.76 -11.88
C VAL A 137 -19.99 12.65 -12.84
N LEU A 138 -19.23 11.55 -12.78
CA LEU A 138 -18.04 11.35 -13.61
C LEU A 138 -18.34 11.29 -15.12
N VAL A 139 -19.44 10.62 -15.52
CA VAL A 139 -19.85 10.56 -16.93
C VAL A 139 -20.29 11.94 -17.41
N HIS A 140 -21.07 12.67 -16.61
CA HIS A 140 -21.56 13.99 -16.98
C HIS A 140 -20.43 15.03 -17.07
N GLU A 141 -19.49 15.01 -16.12
CA GLU A 141 -18.28 15.84 -16.16
C GLU A 141 -17.39 15.53 -17.37
N THR A 142 -17.24 14.24 -17.70
CA THR A 142 -16.44 13.81 -18.87
C THR A 142 -17.04 14.30 -20.18
N ILE A 143 -18.37 14.29 -20.31
CA ILE A 143 -19.08 14.72 -21.54
C ILE A 143 -19.17 16.24 -21.64
N ASN A 144 -19.38 16.95 -20.53
CA ASN A 144 -19.68 18.38 -20.56
C ASN A 144 -18.45 19.30 -20.64
N ILE A 145 -17.22 18.77 -20.65
CA ILE A 145 -15.96 19.54 -20.79
C ILE A 145 -16.00 20.85 -19.97
N PHE A 146 -16.39 20.77 -18.70
CA PHE A 146 -16.35 21.95 -17.83
C PHE A 146 -14.89 22.27 -17.52
N HIS A 147 -14.39 23.35 -18.14
CA HIS A 147 -13.00 23.77 -18.08
C HIS A 147 -12.55 24.38 -16.74
N ASN A 148 -13.44 24.55 -15.73
CA ASN A 148 -13.19 25.45 -14.59
C ASN A 148 -13.71 24.97 -13.22
N SER A 149 -13.88 23.67 -12.98
CA SER A 149 -14.15 23.21 -11.62
C SER A 149 -13.14 22.17 -11.19
N GLU A 150 -12.76 22.25 -9.93
CA GLU A 150 -12.04 21.26 -9.13
C GLU A 150 -12.81 19.93 -9.18
N ASN A 151 -12.78 19.27 -10.33
CA ASN A 151 -13.65 18.15 -10.65
C ASN A 151 -13.01 16.87 -10.15
N LEU A 152 -13.83 16.02 -9.54
CA LEU A 152 -13.45 14.68 -9.14
C LEU A 152 -12.84 13.88 -10.32
N THR A 153 -13.31 14.13 -11.54
CA THR A 153 -12.70 13.58 -12.76
C THR A 153 -11.22 13.95 -12.94
N ASN A 154 -10.80 15.16 -12.57
CA ASN A 154 -9.39 15.57 -12.63
C ASN A 154 -8.56 14.85 -11.57
N GLU A 155 -9.10 14.65 -10.37
CA GLU A 155 -8.43 13.86 -9.34
C GLU A 155 -8.18 12.42 -9.79
N PHE A 156 -9.20 11.79 -10.40
CA PHE A 156 -9.03 10.47 -11.01
C PHE A 156 -7.97 10.47 -12.12
N LYS A 157 -7.97 11.45 -13.01
CA LYS A 157 -6.96 11.56 -14.09
C LYS A 157 -5.55 11.74 -13.53
N ASN A 158 -5.39 12.56 -12.49
CA ASN A 158 -4.11 12.78 -11.84
C ASN A 158 -3.63 11.51 -11.14
N ALA A 159 -4.50 10.81 -10.40
CA ALA A 159 -4.19 9.52 -9.76
C ALA A 159 -3.69 8.50 -10.79
N ILE A 160 -4.42 8.34 -11.91
CA ILE A 160 -4.04 7.45 -13.03
C ILE A 160 -2.68 7.85 -13.62
N GLN A 161 -2.44 9.14 -13.84
CA GLN A 161 -1.18 9.61 -14.40
C GLN A 161 -0.01 9.38 -13.44
N TYR A 162 -0.17 9.67 -12.14
CA TYR A 162 0.85 9.42 -11.13
C TYR A 162 1.15 7.93 -10.96
N TRP A 163 0.12 7.08 -11.07
CA TRP A 163 0.32 5.63 -11.09
C TRP A 163 1.21 5.20 -12.26
N LYS A 164 0.89 5.66 -13.49
CA LYS A 164 1.67 5.36 -14.71
C LYS A 164 3.11 5.89 -14.64
N ASP A 165 3.29 7.05 -14.01
CA ASP A 165 4.60 7.67 -13.77
C ASP A 165 5.37 7.01 -12.61
N LYS A 166 4.78 6.04 -11.91
CA LYS A 166 5.33 5.40 -10.69
C LYS A 166 5.59 6.39 -9.54
N LYS A 167 4.85 7.50 -9.52
CA LYS A 167 4.85 8.49 -8.44
C LYS A 167 3.85 8.08 -7.35
N TYR A 168 4.17 6.99 -6.65
CA TYR A 168 3.23 6.32 -5.74
C TYR A 168 2.71 7.20 -4.61
N GLU A 169 3.56 8.05 -4.03
CA GLU A 169 3.15 9.01 -2.99
C GLU A 169 2.11 10.00 -3.52
N LEU A 170 2.40 10.66 -4.64
CA LEU A 170 1.44 11.60 -5.27
C LEU A 170 0.16 10.89 -5.71
N CYS A 171 0.26 9.64 -6.18
CA CYS A 171 -0.90 8.82 -6.49
C CYS A 171 -1.74 8.57 -5.24
N GLY A 172 -1.11 8.20 -4.12
CA GLY A 172 -1.75 8.05 -2.82
C GLY A 172 -2.45 9.33 -2.39
N VAL A 173 -1.80 10.49 -2.52
CA VAL A 173 -2.40 11.81 -2.21
C VAL A 173 -3.69 12.02 -3.00
N GLN A 174 -3.69 11.81 -4.32
CA GLN A 174 -4.91 11.99 -5.12
C GLN A 174 -6.01 11.01 -4.72
N VAL A 175 -5.68 9.76 -4.40
CA VAL A 175 -6.67 8.79 -3.92
C VAL A 175 -7.23 9.23 -2.56
N GLY A 176 -6.39 9.75 -1.67
CA GLY A 176 -6.83 10.31 -0.40
C GLY A 176 -7.76 11.51 -0.60
N MET A 177 -7.42 12.44 -1.50
CA MET A 177 -8.28 13.58 -1.84
C MET A 177 -9.61 13.14 -2.45
N ILE A 178 -9.62 12.14 -3.33
CA ILE A 178 -10.85 11.51 -3.86
C ILE A 178 -11.70 10.98 -2.71
N VAL A 179 -11.10 10.26 -1.76
CA VAL A 179 -11.82 9.77 -0.59
C VAL A 179 -12.37 10.92 0.23
N GLY A 180 -11.56 11.94 0.54
CA GLY A 180 -11.99 13.14 1.28
C GLY A 180 -13.22 13.79 0.65
N VAL A 181 -13.17 14.08 -0.65
CA VAL A 181 -14.30 14.66 -1.40
C VAL A 181 -15.54 13.77 -1.38
N LEU A 182 -15.39 12.44 -1.37
CA LEU A 182 -16.51 11.50 -1.33
C LEU A 182 -17.08 11.28 0.07
N LEU A 183 -16.40 11.73 1.13
CA LEU A 183 -16.88 11.65 2.51
C LEU A 183 -17.69 12.88 2.94
N GLU A 184 -17.55 14.00 2.23
CA GLU A 184 -18.34 15.23 2.42
C GLU A 184 -19.77 15.11 1.87
#